data_AF-A0A914DST1-F1
#
_entry.id   AF-A0A914DST1-F1
#
_cell.length_a   1.000
_cell.length_b   1.000
_cell.length_c   1.000
_cell.angle_alpha   90.00
_cell.angle_beta   90.00
_cell.angle_gamma   90.00
#
_symmetry.space_group_name_H-M   'P 1'
#
loop_
_entity.id
_entity.type
_entity.pdbx_description
1 polymer ?
#
loop_
_entity_poly.entity_id
_entity_poly.type
_entity_poly.pdbx_seq_one_letter_code
_entity_poly.pdbx_strand_id
1 'polypeptide(L)'
;MFFIRESIFLAAFLTVGTALICRTCQEDSCAEPTGWISEQCSPTTKWCYRLMNDQEKVYRAGCSAVKCENMNKPYNSKCNVCDSDNCNSPQQVDSNGPRIGGGVTWNTASSITMESKISLISSFVSFLLLFLLR
;
A
#
# COMPACT_ATOMS: atom_id res chain seq x y z
N MET A 1 -16.62 -22.31 43.32
CA MET A 1 -15.82 -21.08 43.14
C MET A 1 -14.43 -21.44 42.63
N PHE A 2 -14.30 -21.94 41.39
CA PHE A 2 -13.00 -22.27 40.76
C PHE A 2 -13.18 -22.35 39.23
N PHE A 3 -13.41 -21.24 38.54
CA PHE A 3 -13.49 -21.23 37.07
C PHE A 3 -13.05 -19.89 36.46
N ILE A 4 -11.93 -19.31 36.90
CA ILE A 4 -11.41 -18.08 36.26
C ILE A 4 -9.86 -18.04 36.28
N ARG A 5 -9.19 -19.10 35.83
CA ARG A 5 -7.70 -19.13 35.83
C ARG A 5 -7.04 -19.73 34.59
N GLU A 6 -7.73 -19.76 33.45
CA GLU A 6 -7.24 -20.46 32.24
C GLU A 6 -7.63 -19.70 30.95
N SER A 7 -7.50 -18.37 30.89
CA SER A 7 -7.89 -17.63 29.66
C SER A 7 -7.03 -16.40 29.31
N ILE A 8 -5.79 -16.31 29.81
CA ILE A 8 -4.86 -15.23 29.44
C ILE A 8 -3.72 -15.81 28.59
N PHE A 9 -4.02 -16.38 27.43
CA PHE A 9 -2.97 -16.80 26.47
C PHE A 9 -3.34 -16.62 24.98
N LEU A 10 -4.49 -16.01 24.65
CA LEU A 10 -4.90 -15.82 23.25
C LEU A 10 -5.18 -14.35 22.93
N ALA A 11 -4.13 -13.51 22.92
CA ALA A 11 -4.17 -12.22 22.24
C ALA A 11 -2.76 -11.69 21.96
N ALA A 12 -1.83 -12.54 21.52
CA ALA A 12 -0.69 -12.05 20.76
C ALA A 12 -1.24 -11.71 19.37
N PHE A 13 -1.72 -10.46 19.24
CA PHE A 13 -2.29 -9.90 18.03
C PHE A 13 -1.39 -10.19 16.83
N LEU A 14 -1.81 -11.15 16.02
CA LEU A 14 -1.32 -11.40 14.67
C LEU A 14 -1.72 -10.22 13.78
N THR A 15 -1.10 -9.06 13.96
CA THR A 15 -1.07 -8.04 12.91
C THR A 15 -0.02 -8.47 11.90
N VAL A 16 -0.33 -9.52 11.14
CA VAL A 16 0.36 -9.79 9.87
C VAL A 16 -0.11 -8.68 8.93
N GLY A 17 0.54 -7.52 9.00
CA GLY A 17 0.32 -6.46 8.04
C GLY A 17 0.63 -7.03 6.66
N THR A 18 -0.35 -7.03 5.76
CA THR A 18 -0.15 -7.46 4.38
C THR A 18 0.96 -6.61 3.77
N ALA A 19 2.06 -7.25 3.43
CA ALA A 19 3.20 -6.58 2.82
C ALA A 19 2.84 -6.14 1.40
N LEU A 20 2.96 -4.84 1.13
CA LEU A 20 2.75 -4.23 -0.18
C LEU A 20 3.69 -4.86 -1.21
N ILE A 21 3.22 -5.07 -2.45
CA ILE A 21 4.06 -5.52 -3.56
C ILE A 21 4.31 -4.33 -4.48
N CYS A 22 5.56 -3.97 -4.72
CA CYS A 22 5.92 -2.87 -5.61
C CYS A 22 6.76 -3.36 -6.78
N ARG A 23 6.78 -2.58 -7.87
CA ARG A 23 7.75 -2.76 -8.95
C ARG A 23 9.06 -2.07 -8.59
N THR A 24 10.18 -2.75 -8.75
CA THR A 24 11.51 -2.22 -8.44
C THR A 24 12.39 -2.22 -9.68
N CYS A 25 13.19 -1.16 -9.81
CA CYS A 25 14.20 -1.00 -10.84
C CYS A 25 15.24 0.01 -10.37
N GLN A 26 16.46 -0.08 -10.90
CA GLN A 26 17.54 0.85 -10.59
C GLN A 26 18.34 1.18 -11.85
N GLU A 27 18.54 2.49 -12.06
CA GLU A 27 19.37 3.06 -13.12
C GLU A 27 18.98 2.48 -14.49
N ASP A 28 19.92 1.82 -15.17
CA ASP A 28 19.73 1.29 -16.52
C ASP A 28 18.64 0.20 -16.58
N SER A 29 18.36 -0.49 -15.46
CA SER A 29 17.29 -1.50 -15.42
C SER A 29 15.90 -0.88 -15.56
N CYS A 30 15.75 0.42 -15.30
CA CYS A 30 14.48 1.10 -15.47
C CYS A 30 14.16 1.45 -16.94
N ALA A 31 15.16 1.41 -17.83
CA ALA A 31 15.00 1.80 -19.23
C ALA A 31 14.09 0.83 -20.01
N GLU A 32 14.21 -0.46 -19.72
CA GLU A 32 13.44 -1.52 -20.40
C GLU A 32 12.42 -2.14 -19.45
N PRO A 33 11.17 -2.41 -19.87
CA PRO A 33 10.16 -3.04 -19.01
C PRO A 33 10.58 -4.38 -18.41
N THR A 34 11.46 -5.12 -19.09
CA THR A 34 12.02 -6.40 -18.63
C THR A 34 12.97 -6.25 -17.45
N GLY A 35 13.54 -5.06 -17.23
CA GLY A 35 14.39 -4.75 -16.08
C GLY A 35 13.62 -4.36 -14.82
N TRP A 36 12.29 -4.37 -14.86
CA TRP A 36 11.42 -4.14 -13.71
C TRP A 36 10.97 -5.47 -13.11
N ILE A 37 11.20 -5.65 -11.80
CA ILE A 37 10.78 -6.84 -11.07
C ILE A 37 9.68 -6.49 -10.07
N SER A 38 8.83 -7.45 -9.69
CA SER A 38 7.91 -7.31 -8.56
C SER A 38 8.60 -7.79 -7.29
N GLU A 39 8.57 -6.96 -6.25
CA GLU A 39 9.17 -7.25 -4.96
C GLU A 39 8.14 -7.10 -3.85
N GLN A 40 8.11 -8.05 -2.92
CA GLN A 40 7.34 -7.93 -1.69
C GLN A 40 8.09 -7.02 -0.70
N CYS A 41 7.49 -5.90 -0.34
CA CYS A 41 8.11 -4.89 0.50
C CYS A 41 8.15 -5.29 1.97
N SER A 42 9.01 -4.62 2.75
CA SER A 42 9.00 -4.73 4.21
C SER A 42 7.64 -4.33 4.79
N PRO A 43 7.15 -4.95 5.89
CA PRO A 43 5.87 -4.59 6.54
C PRO A 43 5.75 -3.13 7.00
N THR A 44 6.88 -2.43 7.15
CA THR A 44 6.92 -0.99 7.49
C THR A 44 6.66 -0.08 6.28
N THR A 45 6.69 -0.64 5.07
CA THR A 45 6.44 0.07 3.82
C THR A 45 5.00 0.54 3.75
N LYS A 46 4.79 1.76 3.26
CA LYS A 46 3.47 2.34 3.04
C LYS A 46 3.24 2.78 1.59
N TRP A 47 4.31 2.89 0.80
CA TRP A 47 4.25 3.47 -0.54
C TRP A 47 5.13 2.69 -1.52
N CYS A 48 4.64 2.50 -2.73
CA CYS A 48 5.46 2.28 -3.92
C CYS A 48 5.85 3.64 -4.50
N TYR A 49 7.11 3.83 -4.89
CA TYR A 49 7.61 5.09 -5.44
C TYR A 49 8.22 4.95 -6.82
N ARG A 50 8.36 6.10 -7.49
CA ARG A 50 9.16 6.32 -8.70
C ARG A 50 9.94 7.61 -8.58
N LEU A 51 11.21 7.57 -8.94
CA LEU A 51 12.03 8.74 -9.18
C LEU A 51 12.28 8.86 -10.67
N MET A 52 12.03 10.06 -11.18
CA MET A 52 12.18 10.41 -12.58
C MET A 52 13.15 11.57 -12.70
N ASN A 53 13.91 11.58 -13.78
CA ASN A 53 14.74 12.73 -14.13
C ASN A 53 13.89 13.86 -14.72
N ASP A 54 14.59 14.92 -15.10
CA ASP A 54 14.13 16.14 -15.74
C ASP A 54 13.32 15.85 -17.02
N GLN A 55 13.67 14.76 -17.71
CA GLN A 55 13.07 14.25 -18.94
C GLN A 55 11.93 13.25 -18.69
N GLU A 56 11.46 13.14 -17.46
CA GLU A 56 10.39 12.21 -17.04
C GLU A 56 10.74 10.73 -17.22
N LYS A 57 12.02 10.39 -17.41
CA LYS A 57 12.49 9.01 -17.45
C LYS A 57 12.67 8.48 -16.04
N VAL A 58 12.06 7.34 -15.75
CA VAL A 58 12.26 6.64 -14.48
C VAL A 58 13.69 6.10 -14.44
N TYR A 59 14.42 6.43 -13.38
CA TYR A 59 15.75 5.89 -13.11
C TYR A 59 15.80 5.14 -11.77
N ARG A 60 14.73 5.17 -10.97
CA ARG A 60 14.59 4.36 -9.77
C ARG A 60 13.14 4.15 -9.41
N ALA A 61 12.78 2.95 -8.98
CA ALA A 61 11.46 2.65 -8.42
C ALA A 61 11.58 1.63 -7.29
N GLY A 62 10.66 1.67 -6.32
CA GLY A 62 10.52 0.60 -5.36
C GLY A 62 9.67 0.91 -4.13
N CYS A 63 10.02 0.28 -3.01
CA CYS A 63 9.29 0.38 -1.74
C CYS A 63 9.78 1.56 -0.89
N SER A 64 8.87 2.29 -0.23
CA SER A 64 9.21 3.34 0.73
C SER A 64 8.28 3.36 1.95
N ALA A 65 8.87 3.59 3.12
CA ALA A 65 8.13 3.88 4.35
C ALA A 65 7.64 5.34 4.42
N VAL A 66 8.25 6.25 3.65
CA VAL A 66 7.98 7.69 3.68
C VAL A 66 7.47 8.20 2.34
N LYS A 67 6.81 9.36 2.34
CA LYS A 67 6.40 10.07 1.13
C LYS A 67 7.58 10.81 0.48
N CYS A 68 7.37 11.27 -0.76
CA CYS A 68 8.36 11.94 -1.59
C CYS A 68 9.03 13.18 -0.98
N GLU A 69 8.36 13.90 -0.08
CA GLU A 69 8.89 15.09 0.59
C GLU A 69 10.02 14.73 1.56
N ASN A 70 9.98 13.50 2.10
CA ASN A 70 10.92 13.02 3.11
C ASN A 70 11.93 12.01 2.55
N MET A 71 11.90 11.73 1.25
CA MET A 71 12.89 10.86 0.60
C MET A 71 14.16 11.64 0.30
N ASN A 72 15.31 10.99 0.53
CA ASN A 72 16.58 11.49 0.01
C ASN A 72 16.63 11.27 -1.51
N LYS A 73 16.39 12.33 -2.28
CA LYS A 73 16.40 12.32 -3.74
C LYS A 73 17.28 13.46 -4.28
N PRO A 74 17.88 13.31 -5.47
CA PRO A 74 18.63 14.39 -6.11
C PRO A 74 17.76 15.64 -6.35
N TYR A 75 18.39 16.82 -6.35
CA TYR A 75 17.72 18.13 -6.35
C TYR A 75 16.74 18.34 -7.53
N ASN A 76 16.99 17.72 -8.68
CA ASN A 76 16.16 17.86 -9.90
C ASN A 76 15.25 16.65 -10.18
N SER A 77 15.12 15.72 -9.24
CA SER A 77 14.36 14.50 -9.46
C SER A 77 12.89 14.68 -9.10
N LYS A 78 12.01 14.38 -10.06
CA LYS A 78 10.57 14.25 -9.81
C LYS A 78 10.31 12.96 -9.05
N CYS A 79 9.35 12.97 -8.12
CA CYS A 79 9.01 11.81 -7.31
C CYS A 79 7.50 11.60 -7.25
N ASN A 80 7.06 10.37 -7.49
CA ASN A 80 5.66 9.94 -7.39
C ASN A 80 5.54 8.78 -6.40
N VAL A 81 4.47 8.74 -5.59
CA VAL A 81 4.16 7.66 -4.64
C VAL A 81 2.70 7.22 -4.70
N CYS A 82 2.45 5.92 -4.57
CA CYS A 82 1.11 5.28 -4.47
C CYS A 82 1.11 4.15 -3.44
N ASP A 83 -0.05 3.70 -2.98
CA ASP A 83 -0.23 2.82 -1.81
C ASP A 83 -0.89 1.47 -2.13
N SER A 84 -0.95 1.10 -3.41
CA SER A 84 -1.57 -0.15 -3.89
C SER A 84 -0.55 -1.07 -4.54
N ASP A 85 -0.82 -2.37 -4.58
CA ASP A 85 0.10 -3.33 -5.18
C ASP A 85 0.38 -3.02 -6.65
N ASN A 86 1.66 -3.04 -7.03
CA ASN A 86 2.18 -2.80 -8.37
C ASN A 86 1.72 -1.49 -9.03
N CYS A 87 1.24 -0.52 -8.25
CA CYS A 87 0.74 0.76 -8.75
C CYS A 87 1.81 1.61 -9.46
N ASN A 88 3.09 1.33 -9.20
CA ASN A 88 4.22 1.97 -9.83
C ASN A 88 4.73 1.19 -11.09
N SER A 89 3.86 0.47 -11.81
CA SER A 89 4.18 -0.33 -13.00
C SER A 89 4.41 0.50 -14.28
N PRO A 90 5.48 0.24 -15.08
CA PRO A 90 5.93 1.09 -16.20
C PRO A 90 4.86 1.38 -17.26
N GLN A 91 3.83 0.54 -17.38
CA GLN A 91 2.81 0.56 -18.45
C GLN A 91 1.60 1.51 -18.23
N GLN A 92 1.62 2.49 -17.33
CA GLN A 92 0.44 3.33 -17.10
C GLN A 92 0.28 4.56 -18.02
N VAL A 93 0.91 4.58 -19.21
CA VAL A 93 0.80 5.70 -20.17
C VAL A 93 -0.19 5.40 -21.32
N ASP A 94 -0.97 4.33 -21.20
CA ASP A 94 -1.95 3.95 -22.22
C ASP A 94 -3.31 4.50 -21.82
N SER A 95 -3.66 5.68 -22.31
CA SER A 95 -4.92 6.39 -21.99
C SER A 95 -6.21 5.65 -22.40
N ASN A 96 -6.14 4.41 -22.90
CA ASN A 96 -7.29 3.62 -23.39
C ASN A 96 -7.31 2.15 -22.93
N GLY A 97 -6.42 1.71 -22.04
CA GLY A 97 -6.42 0.33 -21.51
C GLY A 97 -7.37 0.16 -20.30
N PRO A 98 -7.98 -1.03 -20.09
CA PRO A 98 -8.74 -1.31 -18.87
C PRO A 98 -7.84 -1.10 -17.65
N ARG A 99 -8.21 -0.14 -16.80
CA ARG A 99 -7.55 0.16 -15.53
C ARG A 99 -7.72 -1.02 -14.57
N ILE A 100 -6.84 -2.01 -14.66
CA ILE A 100 -6.74 -3.08 -13.67
C ILE A 100 -5.88 -2.55 -12.53
N GLY A 101 -6.52 -1.88 -11.57
CA GLY A 101 -5.88 -1.36 -10.36
C GLY A 101 -6.61 -0.10 -9.87
N GLY A 102 -7.06 -0.15 -8.62
CA GLY A 102 -7.89 0.89 -7.98
C GLY A 102 -7.35 2.30 -8.21
N GLY A 103 -8.25 3.17 -8.65
CA GLY A 103 -7.91 4.48 -9.18
C GLY A 103 -7.23 5.38 -8.15
N VAL A 104 -6.04 5.86 -8.51
CA VAL A 104 -5.52 7.14 -8.08
C VAL A 104 -5.06 7.88 -9.33
N THR A 105 -5.80 8.92 -9.70
CA THR A 105 -5.37 9.86 -10.74
C THR A 105 -4.18 10.63 -10.22
N TRP A 106 -3.04 10.47 -10.90
CA TRP A 106 -1.82 11.20 -10.61
C TRP A 106 -1.98 12.65 -11.06
N ASN A 107 -2.55 13.50 -10.21
CA ASN A 107 -2.43 14.95 -10.33
C ASN A 107 -2.59 15.62 -8.96
N THR A 108 -1.50 16.28 -8.57
CA THR A 108 -1.36 17.60 -7.93
C THR A 108 -2.56 18.14 -7.15
N ALA A 109 -2.35 18.29 -5.83
CA ALA A 109 -3.11 19.16 -4.93
C ALA A 109 -4.64 19.05 -5.00
N SER A 110 -5.21 18.12 -4.24
CA SER A 110 -6.61 18.23 -3.80
C SER A 110 -6.73 17.56 -2.44
N SER A 111 -6.82 18.39 -1.40
CA SER A 111 -7.33 18.01 -0.09
C SER A 111 -8.75 17.47 -0.25
N ILE A 112 -8.90 16.15 -0.26
CA ILE A 112 -10.21 15.51 -0.16
C ILE A 112 -10.16 14.62 1.07
N THR A 113 -10.71 15.16 2.15
CA THR A 113 -11.13 14.45 3.35
C THR A 113 -12.10 13.34 2.95
N MET A 114 -11.65 12.09 2.97
CA MET A 114 -12.54 10.94 2.93
C MET A 114 -12.94 10.57 4.36
N GLU A 115 -14.13 11.01 4.78
CA GLU A 115 -14.85 10.37 5.87
C GLU A 115 -15.24 8.95 5.43
N SER A 116 -14.52 7.93 5.92
CA SER A 116 -15.00 6.55 5.81
C SER A 116 -15.92 6.24 7.00
N LYS A 117 -17.23 6.24 6.75
CA LYS A 117 -18.18 5.61 7.66
C LYS A 117 -18.13 4.09 7.44
N ILE A 118 -17.20 3.42 8.11
CA ILE A 118 -17.20 1.95 8.18
C ILE A 118 -18.18 1.53 9.27
N SER A 119 -19.35 1.06 8.83
CA SER A 119 -20.37 0.44 9.68
C SER A 119 -19.91 -0.94 10.17
N LEU A 120 -19.24 -0.98 11.32
CA LEU A 120 -18.93 -2.22 12.05
C LEU A 120 -20.07 -2.57 13.01
N ILE A 121 -21.17 -3.13 12.51
CA ILE A 121 -22.17 -3.77 13.38
C ILE A 121 -22.60 -5.08 12.72
N SER A 122 -21.86 -6.16 12.95
CA SER A 122 -22.37 -7.52 12.77
C SER A 122 -21.44 -8.55 13.42
N SER A 123 -21.45 -8.64 14.75
CA SER A 123 -20.98 -9.85 15.46
C SER A 123 -21.53 -10.01 16.89
N PHE A 124 -22.21 -9.02 17.46
CA PHE A 124 -22.74 -9.14 18.84
C PHE A 124 -24.08 -9.86 18.97
N VAL A 125 -24.83 -10.06 17.88
CA VAL A 125 -26.17 -10.69 17.94
C VAL A 125 -26.09 -12.22 18.15
N SER A 126 -25.03 -12.87 17.67
CA SER A 126 -24.87 -14.33 17.82
C SER A 126 -24.53 -14.77 19.25
N PHE A 127 -23.88 -13.92 20.05
CA PHE A 127 -23.56 -14.24 21.44
C PHE A 127 -24.75 -14.07 22.40
N LEU A 128 -25.68 -13.14 22.11
CA LEU A 128 -26.86 -12.93 22.97
C LEU A 128 -27.91 -14.05 22.80
N LEU A 129 -28.03 -14.63 21.59
CA LEU A 129 -28.96 -15.73 21.31
C LEU A 129 -28.57 -17.05 22.01
N LEU A 130 -27.27 -17.32 22.17
CA LEU A 130 -26.80 -18.51 22.87
C LEU A 130 -26.96 -18.42 24.40
N PHE A 131 -27.05 -17.21 24.96
CA PHE A 131 -27.27 -17.01 26.40
C PHE A 131 -28.74 -17.00 26.80
N LEU A 132 -29.67 -16.68 25.88
CA LEU A 132 -31.11 -16.64 26.17
C LEU A 132 -31.86 -17.96 25.87
N LEU A 133 -31.20 -18.92 25.22
CA LEU A 133 -31.75 -20.26 24.91
C LEU A 133 -31.21 -21.36 25.83
N ARG A 134 -30.67 -20.99 26.99
CA ARG A 134 -30.19 -21.93 28.01
C ARG A 134 -30.87 -21.69 29.35
#